data_AF-A0A351F885-F1
#
_entry.id   AF-A0A351F885-F1
#
_cell.length_a   1.000
_cell.length_b   1.000
_cell.length_c   1.000
_cell.angle_alpha   90.00
_cell.angle_beta   90.00
_cell.angle_gamma   90.00
#
_symmetry.space_group_name_H-M   'P 1'
#
loop_
_entity.id
_entity.type
_entity.pdbx_description
1 polymer ?
#
loop_
_entity_poly.entity_id
_entity_poly.type
_entity_poly.pdbx_seq_one_letter_code
_entity_poly.pdbx_strand_id
1 'polypeptide(L)'
;MKKRIISVVVTLLIITASVFPGLTALAVGTVPTLVGGVYQIGTADELRWFADAVNNGTQSIKGKLTADIQLNADGSTENKWTPIGSEATPFKGTFDGDGHTVSGVYIDSTADCVGFFGSVAIPYEAPADEPETINSEFVLQHSVTSIKNLNIKNATVKGGYSVGGIVGYAENLGISDCSFSGTVVGTGNSVGGIVGWSYYYTVVNQCHSTGSVSGNQRVGGVTGYANGSSVIVKDYSDMAVTGKMNAGGIIGTSSAAFLEGCFFLGSVTADDAVGGLVGYALFSTICDAYSIAPIKSGGSDVGGAVGSVYGSEFESIFYSYETSGVDGVTGVGRTLADMQTTSFVKELNGKKVYFCFDYTDINNGYPVLAWMLSLDVWAGDRSVPQQTSSGTYLISKPSELAWFAALVNGSLNGIEANPNANATVTDDLLMNINVNDDSFGIIEWTPIGIDEDHGYNGTFNGGGYNIAGLYTTSASGDNGVNVGLFGYINTGTVTNTV
;
A
#
# COMPACT_ATOMS: atom_id res chain seq x y z
N MET A 1 30.39 35.80 63.97
CA MET A 1 30.44 35.62 62.50
C MET A 1 30.19 34.14 62.20
N LYS A 2 29.30 33.82 61.24
CA LYS A 2 28.79 32.47 60.86
C LYS A 2 27.63 31.95 61.73
N LYS A 3 26.55 31.35 61.22
CA LYS A 3 25.96 31.22 59.88
C LYS A 3 24.50 30.80 60.14
N ARG A 4 23.53 31.42 59.47
CA ARG A 4 22.13 30.97 59.42
C ARG A 4 22.08 29.64 58.65
N ILE A 5 21.49 28.60 59.25
CA ILE A 5 21.17 27.36 58.54
C ILE A 5 19.70 27.47 58.12
N ILE A 6 19.49 27.62 56.82
CA ILE A 6 18.19 27.53 56.15
C ILE A 6 17.91 26.03 55.99
N SER A 7 16.80 25.57 56.57
CA SER A 7 16.31 24.20 56.42
C SER A 7 15.56 24.12 55.08
N VAL A 8 16.17 23.49 54.08
CA VAL A 8 15.49 23.14 52.82
C VAL A 8 14.84 21.78 53.01
N VAL A 9 13.51 21.77 53.05
CA VAL A 9 12.71 20.54 52.96
C VAL A 9 12.71 20.12 51.49
N VAL A 10 13.46 19.07 51.17
CA VAL A 10 13.35 18.37 49.88
C VAL A 10 12.19 17.41 50.00
N THR A 11 11.04 17.77 49.40
CA THR A 11 9.91 16.87 49.25
C THR A 11 10.28 15.83 48.19
N LEU A 12 10.60 14.61 48.64
CA LEU A 12 10.84 13.46 47.79
C LEU A 12 9.50 13.01 47.18
N LEU A 13 9.22 13.41 45.95
CA LEU A 13 8.08 12.93 45.19
C LEU A 13 8.38 11.50 44.72
N ILE A 14 7.96 10.50 45.50
CA ILE A 14 8.00 9.10 45.10
C ILE A 14 6.91 8.91 44.05
N ILE A 15 7.28 9.02 42.77
CA ILE A 15 6.46 8.51 41.67
C ILE A 15 6.57 6.99 41.75
N THR A 16 5.53 6.33 42.25
CA THR A 16 5.41 4.88 42.19
C THR A 16 5.21 4.48 40.73
N ALA A 17 6.30 4.22 40.02
CA ALA A 17 6.25 3.44 38.80
C ALA A 17 5.71 2.06 39.21
N SER A 18 4.52 1.71 38.72
CA SER A 18 4.02 0.34 38.78
C SER A 18 4.92 -0.52 37.90
N VAL A 19 5.97 -1.08 38.51
CA VAL A 19 6.85 -2.05 37.86
C VAL A 19 6.03 -3.33 37.69
N PHE A 20 5.60 -3.60 36.46
CA PHE A 20 5.05 -4.90 36.10
C PHE A 20 6.15 -5.97 36.34
N PRO A 21 5.81 -7.13 36.94
CA PRO A 21 6.77 -8.20 37.13
C PRO A 21 7.10 -8.80 35.76
N GLY A 22 8.35 -8.61 35.31
CA GLY A 22 8.87 -9.17 34.05
C GLY A 22 10.02 -8.38 33.42
N LEU A 23 10.21 -7.11 33.78
CA LEU A 23 11.25 -6.27 33.19
C LEU A 23 12.60 -6.49 33.91
N THR A 24 13.49 -7.28 33.32
CA THR A 24 14.86 -7.43 33.83
C THR A 24 15.67 -6.17 33.51
N ALA A 25 16.57 -5.78 34.42
CA ALA A 25 17.46 -4.64 34.32
C ALA A 25 18.62 -4.81 33.29
N LEU A 26 18.36 -5.54 32.20
CA LEU A 26 19.38 -5.95 31.22
C LEU A 26 19.05 -5.53 29.77
N ALA A 27 17.92 -4.86 29.53
CA ALA A 27 17.53 -4.47 28.19
C ALA A 27 18.39 -3.33 27.62
N VAL A 28 18.83 -3.48 26.36
CA VAL A 28 19.60 -2.45 25.65
C VAL A 28 18.68 -1.31 25.24
N GLY A 29 19.05 -0.06 25.55
CA GLY A 29 18.32 1.14 25.11
C GLY A 29 17.51 1.81 26.22
N THR A 30 16.64 2.75 25.83
CA THR A 30 15.82 3.55 26.76
C THR A 30 14.40 3.02 26.79
N VAL A 31 13.80 2.84 27.97
CA VAL A 31 12.40 2.39 28.08
C VAL A 31 11.48 3.49 27.51
N PRO A 32 10.68 3.21 26.47
CA PRO A 32 9.74 4.18 25.90
C PRO A 32 8.58 4.46 26.85
N THR A 33 7.94 5.61 26.68
CA THR A 33 6.75 5.95 27.48
C THR A 33 5.59 5.02 27.15
N LEU A 34 4.92 4.49 28.18
CA LEU A 34 3.76 3.62 28.01
C LEU A 34 2.45 4.44 28.12
N VAL A 35 1.71 4.57 27.03
CA VAL A 35 0.41 5.27 26.98
C VAL A 35 -0.67 4.28 26.56
N GLY A 36 -1.68 4.06 27.41
CA GLY A 36 -2.78 3.15 27.09
C GLY A 36 -2.35 1.70 26.80
N GLY A 37 -1.23 1.25 27.36
CA GLY A 37 -0.66 -0.07 27.09
C GLY A 37 0.15 -0.17 25.78
N VAL A 38 0.47 0.96 25.15
CA VAL A 38 1.28 1.05 23.93
C VAL A 38 2.55 1.85 24.20
N TYR A 39 3.71 1.25 23.93
CA TYR A 39 5.01 1.90 24.02
C TYR A 39 5.14 2.92 22.89
N GLN A 40 5.34 4.19 23.24
CA GLN A 40 5.53 5.31 22.32
C GLN A 40 7.02 5.43 21.99
N ILE A 41 7.41 5.15 20.75
CA ILE A 41 8.79 5.00 20.32
C ILE A 41 9.16 6.18 19.42
N GLY A 42 9.93 7.13 19.94
CA GLY A 42 10.35 8.34 19.22
C GLY A 42 11.84 8.37 18.88
N THR A 43 12.62 7.41 19.37
CA THR A 43 14.09 7.41 19.24
C THR A 43 14.65 6.03 18.89
N ALA A 44 15.87 6.00 18.35
CA ALA A 44 16.58 4.77 18.04
C ALA A 44 16.84 3.89 19.29
N ASP A 45 17.12 4.51 20.45
CA ASP A 45 17.36 3.80 21.70
C ASP A 45 16.08 3.17 22.26
N GLU A 46 14.93 3.85 22.12
CA GLU A 46 13.61 3.29 22.46
C GLU A 46 13.23 2.12 21.56
N LEU A 47 13.54 2.22 20.27
CA LEU A 47 13.27 1.17 19.31
C LEU A 47 14.15 -0.08 19.58
N ARG A 48 15.44 0.12 19.92
CA ARG A 48 16.34 -0.97 20.35
C ARG A 48 15.84 -1.66 21.62
N TRP A 49 15.35 -0.86 22.58
CA TRP A 49 14.74 -1.40 23.79
C TRP A 49 13.52 -2.27 23.47
N PHE A 50 12.67 -1.82 22.55
CA PHE A 50 11.48 -2.59 22.17
C PHE A 50 11.86 -3.95 21.57
N ALA A 51 12.84 -3.99 20.68
CA ALA A 51 13.35 -5.24 20.11
C ALA A 51 13.91 -6.18 21.18
N ASP A 52 14.71 -5.64 22.11
CA ASP A 52 15.28 -6.43 23.20
C ASP A 52 14.20 -6.97 24.16
N ALA A 53 13.20 -6.16 24.52
CA ALA A 53 12.10 -6.57 25.40
C ALA A 53 11.29 -7.74 24.80
N VAL A 54 11.04 -7.74 23.49
CA VAL A 54 10.40 -8.85 22.77
C VAL A 54 11.29 -10.09 22.81
N ASN A 55 12.57 -9.94 22.47
CA ASN A 55 13.52 -11.05 22.38
C ASN A 55 13.87 -11.67 23.75
N ASN A 56 13.63 -10.95 24.84
CA ASN A 56 13.81 -11.44 26.22
C ASN A 56 12.51 -11.86 26.91
N GLY A 57 11.43 -12.10 26.15
CA GLY A 57 10.23 -12.80 26.64
C GLY A 57 8.97 -11.95 26.77
N THR A 58 9.00 -10.66 26.42
CA THR A 58 7.81 -9.78 26.46
C THR A 58 7.13 -9.70 25.09
N GLN A 59 6.76 -10.85 24.53
CA GLN A 59 6.40 -10.99 23.11
C GLN A 59 5.11 -10.28 22.69
N SER A 60 4.19 -10.01 23.62
CA SER A 60 2.86 -9.44 23.34
C SER A 60 2.75 -7.92 23.53
N ILE A 61 3.88 -7.22 23.64
CA ILE A 61 3.88 -5.76 23.82
C ILE A 61 3.43 -5.02 22.56
N LYS A 62 2.87 -3.83 22.74
CA LYS A 62 2.41 -2.97 21.63
C LYS A 62 3.35 -1.79 21.45
N GLY A 63 3.80 -1.55 20.23
CA GLY A 63 4.64 -0.41 19.86
C GLY A 63 3.89 0.54 18.93
N LYS A 64 4.13 1.84 19.10
CA LYS A 64 3.72 2.88 18.15
C LYS A 64 4.88 3.84 17.93
N LEU A 65 5.26 4.08 16.68
CA LEU A 65 6.22 5.13 16.37
C LEU A 65 5.59 6.51 16.59
N THR A 66 6.37 7.46 17.09
CA THR A 66 5.94 8.86 17.28
C THR A 66 6.83 9.86 16.56
N ALA A 67 7.84 9.37 15.84
CA ALA A 67 8.75 10.15 15.03
C ALA A 67 9.42 9.24 14.00
N ASP A 68 9.99 9.85 12.96
CA ASP A 68 10.93 9.16 12.09
C ASP A 68 12.21 8.81 12.87
N ILE A 69 12.73 7.60 12.68
CA ILE A 69 13.89 7.07 13.40
C ILE A 69 14.99 6.73 12.42
N GLN A 70 16.16 7.32 12.60
CA GLN A 70 17.36 6.97 11.86
C GLN A 70 18.26 6.05 12.71
N LEU A 71 18.46 4.82 12.26
CA LEU A 71 19.35 3.85 12.92
C LEU A 71 20.81 3.97 12.48
N ASN A 72 21.02 4.32 11.21
CA ASN A 72 22.33 4.58 10.62
C ASN A 72 22.23 5.73 9.60
N ALA A 73 23.36 6.41 9.38
CA ALA A 73 23.54 7.22 8.19
C ALA A 73 23.54 6.35 6.92
N ASP A 74 23.20 6.93 5.78
CA ASP A 74 23.13 6.20 4.51
C ASP A 74 24.45 5.50 4.18
N GLY A 75 24.38 4.19 3.91
CA GLY A 75 25.53 3.34 3.64
C GLY A 75 26.38 2.97 4.86
N SER A 76 26.07 3.46 6.07
CA SER A 76 26.76 3.06 7.29
C SER A 76 26.31 1.69 7.77
N THR A 77 27.28 0.91 8.24
CA THR A 77 27.12 -0.44 8.79
C THR A 77 27.45 -0.52 10.28
N GLU A 78 27.67 0.64 10.91
CA GLU A 78 28.15 0.77 12.29
C GLU A 78 27.20 0.13 13.30
N ASN A 79 25.90 0.45 13.17
CA ASN A 79 24.90 -0.05 14.11
C ASN A 79 24.09 -1.19 13.50
N LYS A 80 24.50 -2.43 13.79
CA LYS A 80 23.71 -3.60 13.44
C LYS A 80 22.34 -3.56 14.13
N TRP A 81 21.31 -3.87 13.37
CA TRP A 81 19.95 -4.03 13.86
C TRP A 81 19.74 -5.46 14.34
N THR A 82 19.12 -5.60 15.51
CA THR A 82 18.64 -6.88 16.03
C THR A 82 17.16 -6.99 15.69
N PRO A 83 16.74 -7.98 14.89
CA PRO A 83 15.34 -8.15 14.52
C PRO A 83 14.40 -8.21 15.74
N ILE A 84 13.21 -7.63 15.62
CA ILE A 84 12.15 -7.77 16.62
C ILE A 84 11.55 -9.17 16.47
N GLY A 85 11.66 -9.99 17.51
CA GLY A 85 11.21 -11.37 17.49
C GLY A 85 12.19 -12.31 16.78
N SER A 86 12.24 -13.54 17.26
CA SER A 86 13.06 -14.63 16.71
C SER A 86 12.24 -15.92 16.65
N GLU A 87 12.73 -16.99 16.02
CA GLU A 87 12.04 -18.29 16.07
C GLU A 87 11.79 -18.79 17.50
N ALA A 88 12.72 -18.53 18.43
CA ALA A 88 12.59 -18.92 19.83
C ALA A 88 11.62 -18.00 20.60
N THR A 89 11.56 -16.73 20.21
CA THR A 89 10.76 -15.69 20.86
C THR A 89 10.01 -14.86 19.81
N PRO A 90 9.03 -15.45 19.08
CA PRO A 90 8.32 -14.73 18.03
C PRO A 90 7.56 -13.54 18.61
N PHE A 91 7.49 -12.43 17.86
CA PHE A 91 6.65 -11.31 18.24
C PHE A 91 5.16 -11.68 18.12
N LYS A 92 4.37 -11.30 19.11
CA LYS A 92 2.93 -11.62 19.25
C LYS A 92 2.07 -10.37 19.51
N GLY A 93 2.69 -9.20 19.49
CA GLY A 93 2.08 -7.93 19.85
C GLY A 93 1.52 -7.21 18.63
N THR A 94 1.49 -5.88 18.70
CA THR A 94 1.16 -5.01 17.56
C THR A 94 2.20 -3.91 17.41
N PHE A 95 2.46 -3.46 16.20
CA PHE A 95 3.37 -2.38 15.87
C PHE A 95 2.74 -1.44 14.84
N ASP A 96 2.48 -0.20 15.24
CA ASP A 96 1.93 0.84 14.38
C ASP A 96 3.03 1.86 14.05
N GLY A 97 3.43 1.95 12.79
CA GLY A 97 4.39 2.95 12.35
C GLY A 97 3.81 4.36 12.31
N ASP A 98 2.48 4.55 12.37
CA ASP A 98 1.80 5.86 12.28
C ASP A 98 2.20 6.70 11.05
N GLY A 99 2.68 6.05 9.98
CA GLY A 99 3.20 6.70 8.78
C GLY A 99 4.69 7.08 8.88
N HIS A 100 5.33 6.86 10.02
CA HIS A 100 6.73 7.20 10.23
C HIS A 100 7.70 6.25 9.53
N THR A 101 8.88 6.79 9.26
CA THR A 101 9.99 6.09 8.61
C THR A 101 11.01 5.59 9.63
N VAL A 102 11.48 4.36 9.46
CA VAL A 102 12.73 3.87 10.06
C VAL A 102 13.79 3.74 8.96
N SER A 103 14.88 4.48 9.06
CA SER A 103 15.94 4.53 8.04
C SER A 103 17.26 3.93 8.51
N GLY A 104 18.04 3.41 7.56
CA GLY A 104 19.38 2.88 7.82
C GLY A 104 19.38 1.54 8.56
N VAL A 105 18.37 0.70 8.35
CA VAL A 105 18.34 -0.66 8.92
C VAL A 105 19.47 -1.48 8.29
N TYR A 106 20.44 -1.92 9.10
CA TYR A 106 21.54 -2.77 8.62
C TYR A 106 21.57 -4.10 9.38
N ILE A 107 21.35 -5.20 8.66
CA ILE A 107 21.43 -6.56 9.17
C ILE A 107 22.37 -7.36 8.28
N ASP A 108 23.43 -7.90 8.88
CA ASP A 108 24.34 -8.86 8.23
C ASP A 108 24.48 -10.07 9.14
N SER A 109 23.65 -11.06 8.87
CA SER A 109 23.48 -12.30 9.63
C SER A 109 23.46 -13.50 8.68
N THR A 110 23.78 -14.68 9.23
CA THR A 110 23.55 -15.98 8.57
C THR A 110 22.40 -16.75 9.21
N ALA A 111 21.74 -16.17 10.21
CA ALA A 111 20.60 -16.78 10.89
C ALA A 111 19.37 -16.84 9.98
N ASP A 112 18.44 -17.71 10.34
CA ASP A 112 17.12 -17.79 9.71
C ASP A 112 16.17 -16.74 10.31
N CYS A 113 15.03 -16.53 9.66
CA CYS A 113 14.00 -15.55 10.07
C CYS A 113 14.59 -14.15 10.32
N VAL A 114 15.02 -13.49 9.25
CA VAL A 114 15.67 -12.18 9.30
C VAL A 114 14.84 -11.13 8.58
N GLY A 115 14.65 -10.00 9.26
CA GLY A 115 14.02 -8.79 8.74
C GLY A 115 14.05 -7.70 9.82
N PHE A 116 13.37 -6.57 9.59
CA PHE A 116 13.16 -5.61 10.68
C PHE A 116 12.47 -6.29 11.89
N PHE A 117 11.50 -7.15 11.60
CA PHE A 117 11.02 -8.23 12.45
C PHE A 117 11.60 -9.56 11.97
N GLY A 118 12.11 -10.38 12.89
CA GLY A 118 12.68 -11.67 12.54
C GLY A 118 11.59 -12.71 12.32
N SER A 119 10.82 -12.98 13.37
CA SER A 119 9.66 -13.87 13.35
C SER A 119 8.48 -13.24 14.09
N VAL A 120 7.31 -13.30 13.46
CA VAL A 120 6.02 -12.86 13.99
C VAL A 120 5.04 -14.01 13.82
N ALA A 121 4.50 -14.50 14.93
CA ALA A 121 3.59 -15.64 14.92
C ALA A 121 2.46 -15.37 15.91
N ILE A 122 1.29 -15.03 15.38
CA ILE A 122 0.10 -14.78 16.19
C ILE A 122 -0.66 -16.09 16.35
N PRO A 123 -1.02 -16.53 17.57
CA PRO A 123 -1.87 -17.70 17.73
C PRO A 123 -3.14 -17.59 16.87
N TYR A 124 -3.35 -18.55 15.98
CA TYR A 124 -4.58 -18.66 15.21
C TYR A 124 -5.59 -19.50 15.98
N GLU A 125 -6.79 -18.98 16.13
CA GLU A 125 -7.95 -19.71 16.63
C GLU A 125 -8.97 -19.74 15.50
N ALA A 126 -9.26 -20.94 14.99
CA ALA A 126 -10.21 -21.15 13.90
C ALA A 126 -11.58 -20.58 14.28
N PRO A 127 -12.17 -19.68 13.46
CA PRO A 127 -13.49 -19.13 13.75
C PRO A 127 -14.55 -20.23 13.53
N ALA A 128 -15.67 -20.12 14.25
CA ALA A 128 -16.71 -21.16 14.27
C ALA A 128 -17.41 -21.35 12.91
N ASP A 129 -17.31 -20.36 12.04
CA ASP A 129 -17.86 -20.28 10.68
C ASP A 129 -16.81 -20.54 9.59
N GLU A 130 -15.65 -21.14 9.93
CA GLU A 130 -14.64 -21.53 8.94
C GLU A 130 -15.25 -22.44 7.85
N PRO A 131 -15.24 -22.02 6.57
CA PRO A 131 -15.86 -22.79 5.50
C PRO A 131 -15.02 -24.02 5.15
N GLU A 132 -15.65 -25.01 4.51
CA GLU A 132 -14.95 -26.21 4.01
C GLU A 132 -13.83 -25.86 3.02
N THR A 133 -14.05 -24.83 2.20
CA THR A 133 -13.06 -24.28 1.27
C THR A 133 -12.77 -22.83 1.64
N ILE A 134 -11.52 -22.56 2.04
CA ILE A 134 -11.05 -21.21 2.35
C ILE A 134 -10.86 -20.41 1.06
N ASN A 135 -11.32 -19.15 1.07
CA ASN A 135 -11.06 -18.17 0.04
C ASN A 135 -10.40 -16.91 0.64
N SER A 136 -9.89 -16.03 -0.22
CA SER A 136 -9.22 -14.80 0.21
C SER A 136 -10.11 -13.87 1.03
N GLU A 137 -11.39 -13.76 0.69
CA GLU A 137 -12.36 -12.90 1.39
C GLU A 137 -12.51 -13.31 2.86
N PHE A 138 -12.63 -14.61 3.11
CA PHE A 138 -12.68 -15.15 4.46
C PHE A 138 -11.39 -14.84 5.23
N VAL A 139 -10.22 -15.05 4.63
CA VAL A 139 -8.92 -14.77 5.27
C VAL A 139 -8.79 -13.27 5.60
N LEU A 140 -9.21 -12.38 4.70
CA LEU A 140 -9.16 -10.93 4.90
C LEU A 140 -10.06 -10.47 6.04
N GLN A 141 -11.24 -11.07 6.20
CA GLN A 141 -12.17 -10.74 7.28
C GLN A 141 -11.72 -11.25 8.66
N HIS A 142 -10.87 -12.28 8.69
CA HIS A 142 -10.39 -12.93 9.93
C HIS A 142 -8.92 -12.61 10.27
N SER A 143 -8.22 -11.86 9.42
CA SER A 143 -6.84 -11.48 9.66
C SER A 143 -6.71 -10.50 10.82
N VAL A 144 -5.75 -10.75 11.71
CA VAL A 144 -5.39 -9.83 12.78
C VAL A 144 -4.23 -8.94 12.30
N THR A 145 -4.54 -7.71 11.87
CA THR A 145 -3.51 -6.73 11.52
C THR A 145 -2.70 -6.36 12.76
N SER A 146 -1.43 -6.74 12.74
CA SER A 146 -0.51 -6.52 13.86
C SER A 146 0.64 -5.58 13.47
N ILE A 147 1.05 -5.52 12.20
CA ILE A 147 2.07 -4.57 11.74
C ILE A 147 1.45 -3.67 10.69
N LYS A 148 1.51 -2.35 10.89
CA LYS A 148 0.95 -1.41 9.92
C LYS A 148 1.65 -0.06 9.86
N ASN A 149 1.39 0.70 8.79
CA ASN A 149 1.78 2.10 8.62
C ASN A 149 3.30 2.35 8.76
N LEU A 150 4.13 1.38 8.39
CA LEU A 150 5.56 1.39 8.64
C LEU A 150 6.36 1.54 7.34
N ASN A 151 7.25 2.53 7.30
CA ASN A 151 8.12 2.77 6.15
C ASN A 151 9.56 2.44 6.50
N ILE A 152 10.15 1.42 5.88
CA ILE A 152 11.57 1.07 6.05
C ILE A 152 12.36 1.60 4.84
N LYS A 153 13.36 2.45 5.07
CA LYS A 153 14.17 3.06 4.00
C LYS A 153 15.67 2.86 4.19
N ASN A 154 16.41 2.90 3.08
CA ASN A 154 17.88 2.79 3.04
C ASN A 154 18.37 1.56 3.82
N ALA A 155 17.68 0.44 3.64
CA ALA A 155 17.94 -0.78 4.40
C ALA A 155 18.86 -1.74 3.64
N THR A 156 19.65 -2.51 4.38
CA THR A 156 20.36 -3.68 3.87
C THR A 156 20.10 -4.84 4.82
N VAL A 157 19.43 -5.86 4.32
CA VAL A 157 19.01 -7.03 5.08
C VAL A 157 19.64 -8.27 4.49
N LYS A 158 20.52 -8.93 5.24
CA LYS A 158 21.14 -10.19 4.85
C LYS A 158 20.93 -11.28 5.89
N GLY A 159 20.47 -12.44 5.43
CA GLY A 159 20.10 -13.59 6.27
C GLY A 159 20.18 -14.95 5.57
N GLY A 160 19.74 -15.98 6.29
CA GLY A 160 19.71 -17.38 5.87
C GLY A 160 18.46 -17.78 5.10
N TYR A 161 17.61 -18.61 5.72
CA TYR A 161 16.49 -19.33 5.08
C TYR A 161 15.28 -18.47 4.73
N SER A 162 14.78 -17.70 5.70
CA SER A 162 13.61 -16.84 5.58
C SER A 162 14.02 -15.40 5.80
N VAL A 163 14.08 -14.60 4.73
CA VAL A 163 14.58 -13.23 4.77
C VAL A 163 13.57 -12.30 4.12
N GLY A 164 13.05 -11.35 4.90
CA GLY A 164 12.18 -10.29 4.41
C GLY A 164 12.75 -8.92 4.75
N GLY A 165 12.50 -7.91 3.93
CA GLY A 165 12.90 -6.55 4.28
C GLY A 165 12.21 -6.05 5.56
N ILE A 166 10.92 -6.40 5.75
CA ILE A 166 10.16 -6.09 6.96
C ILE A 166 10.05 -7.30 7.88
N VAL A 167 9.59 -8.46 7.39
CA VAL A 167 9.36 -9.66 8.23
C VAL A 167 10.06 -10.88 7.65
N GLY A 168 10.92 -11.54 8.41
CA GLY A 168 11.54 -12.80 7.98
C GLY A 168 10.52 -13.94 7.81
N TYR A 169 9.83 -14.28 8.90
CA TYR A 169 8.76 -15.27 8.95
C TYR A 169 7.49 -14.69 9.58
N ALA A 170 6.37 -14.88 8.90
CA ALA A 170 5.05 -14.41 9.31
C ALA A 170 4.08 -15.59 9.39
N GLU A 171 3.39 -15.72 10.51
CA GLU A 171 2.31 -16.69 10.72
C GLU A 171 1.08 -15.99 11.33
N ASN A 172 -0.08 -16.16 10.67
CA ASN A 172 -1.36 -15.56 11.05
C ASN A 172 -1.24 -14.04 11.34
N LEU A 173 -0.52 -13.35 10.45
CA LEU A 173 -0.20 -11.94 10.60
C LEU A 173 -0.88 -11.12 9.51
N GLY A 174 -1.59 -10.05 9.88
CA GLY A 174 -1.89 -8.97 8.96
C GLY A 174 -0.78 -7.92 8.96
N ILE A 175 -0.21 -7.65 7.78
CA ILE A 175 0.70 -6.55 7.47
C ILE A 175 -0.04 -5.59 6.54
N SER A 176 -0.18 -4.32 6.92
CA SER A 176 -0.86 -3.34 6.05
C SER A 176 -0.17 -2.00 5.92
N ASP A 177 -0.30 -1.35 4.77
CA ASP A 177 0.11 0.04 4.58
C ASP A 177 1.61 0.25 4.91
N CYS A 178 2.44 -0.71 4.52
CA CYS A 178 3.87 -0.72 4.80
C CYS A 178 4.70 -0.59 3.53
N SER A 179 5.90 -0.02 3.67
CA SER A 179 6.85 0.08 2.56
C SER A 179 8.25 -0.36 2.93
N PHE A 180 8.96 -0.91 1.95
CA PHE A 180 10.38 -1.23 2.06
C PHE A 180 11.16 -0.64 0.88
N SER A 181 12.30 -0.01 1.18
CA SER A 181 13.28 0.42 0.20
C SER A 181 14.69 0.03 0.64
N GLY A 182 15.35 -0.79 -0.17
CA GLY A 182 16.69 -1.26 0.15
C GLY A 182 17.10 -2.54 -0.58
N THR A 183 18.10 -3.21 -0.02
CA THR A 183 18.66 -4.46 -0.53
C THR A 183 18.36 -5.62 0.42
N VAL A 184 17.79 -6.70 -0.10
CA VAL A 184 17.54 -7.94 0.62
C VAL A 184 18.34 -9.09 -0.01
N VAL A 185 19.12 -9.81 0.79
CA VAL A 185 19.96 -10.93 0.36
C VAL A 185 19.75 -12.13 1.27
N GLY A 186 19.15 -13.20 0.74
CA GLY A 186 19.04 -14.48 1.44
C GLY A 186 19.99 -15.52 0.87
N THR A 187 20.62 -16.31 1.73
CA THR A 187 21.40 -17.49 1.30
C THR A 187 20.57 -18.77 1.26
N GLY A 188 19.29 -18.72 1.63
CA GLY A 188 18.39 -19.87 1.66
C GLY A 188 17.18 -19.73 0.73
N ASN A 189 16.02 -20.20 1.20
CA ASN A 189 14.96 -20.66 0.31
C ASN A 189 13.75 -19.73 0.17
N SER A 190 13.63 -18.66 0.95
CA SER A 190 12.46 -17.79 0.91
C SER A 190 12.88 -16.36 1.20
N VAL A 191 12.96 -15.57 0.13
CA VAL A 191 13.47 -14.20 0.18
C VAL A 191 12.45 -13.26 -0.44
N GLY A 192 11.96 -12.30 0.33
CA GLY A 192 10.98 -11.29 -0.11
C GLY A 192 11.43 -9.87 0.20
N GLY A 193 10.98 -8.89 -0.59
CA GLY A 193 11.19 -7.48 -0.24
C GLY A 193 10.43 -7.06 1.02
N ILE A 194 9.24 -7.62 1.27
CA ILE A 194 8.46 -7.37 2.48
C ILE A 194 8.54 -8.58 3.43
N VAL A 195 8.09 -9.75 2.97
CA VAL A 195 8.03 -10.98 3.79
C VAL A 195 8.86 -12.09 3.17
N GLY A 196 9.75 -12.71 3.95
CA GLY A 196 10.48 -13.89 3.49
C GLY A 196 9.54 -15.07 3.27
N TRP A 197 8.87 -15.51 4.34
CA TRP A 197 7.87 -16.58 4.31
C TRP A 197 6.58 -16.13 5.01
N SER A 198 5.51 -16.02 4.23
CA SER A 198 4.13 -15.86 4.70
C SER A 198 3.49 -17.23 4.84
N TYR A 199 3.14 -17.61 6.06
CA TYR A 199 2.54 -18.90 6.39
C TYR A 199 1.19 -18.68 7.05
N TYR A 200 0.24 -19.57 6.76
CA TYR A 200 -1.02 -19.77 7.48
C TYR A 200 -1.82 -18.49 7.82
N TYR A 201 -2.84 -18.17 7.02
CA TYR A 201 -3.72 -17.00 7.24
C TYR A 201 -2.98 -15.64 7.33
N THR A 202 -1.75 -15.57 6.81
CA THR A 202 -1.00 -14.30 6.74
C THR A 202 -1.53 -13.44 5.59
N VAL A 203 -1.75 -12.16 5.86
CA VAL A 203 -2.19 -11.16 4.89
C VAL A 203 -1.09 -10.11 4.73
N VAL A 204 -0.66 -9.87 3.50
CA VAL A 204 0.12 -8.69 3.11
C VAL A 204 -0.81 -7.83 2.24
N ASN A 205 -1.06 -6.60 2.67
CA ASN A 205 -2.10 -5.76 2.08
C ASN A 205 -1.66 -4.30 1.93
N GLN A 206 -1.80 -3.71 0.74
CA GLN A 206 -1.45 -2.29 0.50
C GLN A 206 0.01 -1.98 0.84
N CYS A 207 0.90 -2.90 0.51
CA CYS A 207 2.32 -2.79 0.74
C CYS A 207 3.08 -2.60 -0.57
N HIS A 208 4.24 -1.94 -0.49
CA HIS A 208 5.11 -1.82 -1.66
C HIS A 208 6.60 -1.93 -1.33
N SER A 209 7.36 -2.38 -2.32
CA SER A 209 8.80 -2.63 -2.18
C SER A 209 9.61 -2.10 -3.37
N THR A 210 10.77 -1.53 -3.08
CA THR A 210 11.71 -0.97 -4.07
C THR A 210 13.15 -1.36 -3.75
N GLY A 211 14.02 -1.37 -4.75
CA GLY A 211 15.43 -1.72 -4.59
C GLY A 211 15.79 -3.08 -5.18
N SER A 212 16.45 -3.95 -4.43
CA SER A 212 16.88 -5.27 -4.93
C SER A 212 16.65 -6.40 -3.94
N VAL A 213 16.28 -7.57 -4.46
CA VAL A 213 16.07 -8.78 -3.68
C VAL A 213 16.75 -9.95 -4.38
N SER A 214 17.58 -10.69 -3.65
CA SER A 214 18.33 -11.83 -4.20
C SER A 214 18.35 -13.03 -3.27
N GLY A 215 18.22 -14.22 -3.83
CA GLY A 215 18.15 -15.47 -3.07
C GLY A 215 18.45 -16.72 -3.88
N ASN A 216 18.57 -17.87 -3.20
CA ASN A 216 18.76 -19.15 -3.90
C ASN A 216 17.42 -19.70 -4.42
N GLN A 217 16.37 -19.73 -3.59
CA GLN A 217 15.05 -20.25 -3.97
C GLN A 217 13.94 -19.28 -3.54
N ARG A 218 12.80 -19.36 -4.23
CA ARG A 218 11.54 -18.65 -3.92
C ARG A 218 11.79 -17.17 -3.59
N VAL A 219 12.24 -16.44 -4.61
CA VAL A 219 12.57 -15.02 -4.49
C VAL A 219 11.42 -14.20 -5.07
N GLY A 220 10.84 -13.31 -4.25
CA GLY A 220 9.74 -12.43 -4.64
C GLY A 220 10.04 -10.97 -4.32
N GLY A 221 9.52 -10.05 -5.12
CA GLY A 221 9.60 -8.61 -4.80
C GLY A 221 8.82 -8.28 -3.51
N VAL A 222 7.67 -8.90 -3.28
CA VAL A 222 6.90 -8.71 -2.04
C VAL A 222 7.12 -9.87 -1.08
N THR A 223 6.78 -11.09 -1.51
CA THR A 223 6.83 -12.29 -0.66
C THR A 223 7.68 -13.39 -1.29
N GLY A 224 8.63 -13.96 -0.55
CA GLY A 224 9.41 -15.09 -1.06
C GLY A 224 8.56 -16.35 -1.24
N TYR A 225 7.96 -16.82 -0.15
CA TYR A 225 7.06 -17.98 -0.14
C TYR A 225 5.73 -17.64 0.53
N ALA A 226 4.62 -17.73 -0.20
CA ALA A 226 3.27 -17.59 0.32
C ALA A 226 2.61 -18.97 0.44
N ASN A 227 2.15 -19.34 1.64
CA ASN A 227 1.60 -20.67 1.90
C ASN A 227 0.48 -20.70 2.95
N GLY A 228 -0.41 -21.69 2.86
CA GLY A 228 -1.42 -21.98 3.88
C GLY A 228 -2.54 -20.94 3.93
N SER A 229 -3.19 -20.70 2.80
CA SER A 229 -4.24 -19.68 2.67
C SER A 229 -3.74 -18.26 2.94
N SER A 230 -2.43 -17.99 2.75
CA SER A 230 -1.91 -16.62 2.79
C SER A 230 -2.49 -15.78 1.65
N VAL A 231 -2.73 -14.50 1.89
CA VAL A 231 -3.28 -13.55 0.91
C VAL A 231 -2.30 -12.40 0.70
N ILE A 232 -1.86 -12.21 -0.53
CA ILE A 232 -1.04 -11.07 -0.97
C ILE A 232 -1.94 -10.20 -1.85
N VAL A 233 -2.33 -9.02 -1.36
CA VAL A 233 -3.44 -8.26 -1.96
C VAL A 233 -3.17 -6.77 -2.05
N LYS A 234 -3.51 -6.14 -3.18
CA LYS A 234 -3.31 -4.69 -3.38
C LYS A 234 -1.86 -4.27 -3.13
N ASP A 235 -0.90 -5.12 -3.50
CA ASP A 235 0.54 -4.87 -3.31
C ASP A 235 1.23 -4.58 -4.65
N TYR A 236 2.34 -3.85 -4.61
CA TYR A 236 3.20 -3.70 -5.78
C TYR A 236 4.69 -3.76 -5.47
N SER A 237 5.49 -4.04 -6.50
CA SER A 237 6.94 -4.03 -6.36
C SER A 237 7.63 -3.48 -7.60
N ASP A 238 8.67 -2.68 -7.37
CA ASP A 238 9.64 -2.19 -8.35
C ASP A 238 11.05 -2.63 -7.93
N MET A 239 11.18 -3.90 -7.52
CA MET A 239 12.47 -4.47 -7.15
C MET A 239 13.16 -5.14 -8.35
N ALA A 240 14.49 -5.09 -8.37
CA ALA A 240 15.29 -6.02 -9.13
C ALA A 240 15.34 -7.37 -8.39
N VAL A 241 14.58 -8.35 -8.89
CA VAL A 241 14.43 -9.70 -8.32
C VAL A 241 15.42 -10.65 -8.97
N THR A 242 16.27 -11.31 -8.18
CA THR A 242 17.24 -12.31 -8.66
C THR A 242 17.16 -13.62 -7.88
N GLY A 243 16.73 -14.71 -8.51
CA GLY A 243 16.72 -16.06 -7.93
C GLY A 243 17.69 -17.01 -8.64
N LYS A 244 17.98 -18.17 -8.04
CA LYS A 244 18.62 -19.28 -8.78
C LYS A 244 17.60 -20.32 -9.24
N MET A 245 16.54 -20.55 -8.46
CA MET A 245 15.45 -21.45 -8.85
C MET A 245 14.21 -20.63 -9.20
N ASN A 246 13.19 -20.62 -8.34
CA ASN A 246 11.93 -19.89 -8.60
C ASN A 246 12.09 -18.40 -8.25
N ALA A 247 11.82 -17.52 -9.21
CA ALA A 247 11.69 -16.08 -8.99
C ALA A 247 10.40 -15.53 -9.60
N GLY A 248 9.71 -14.69 -8.83
CA GLY A 248 8.52 -13.97 -9.30
C GLY A 248 8.60 -12.49 -8.95
N GLY A 249 8.00 -11.63 -9.76
CA GLY A 249 7.97 -10.20 -9.48
C GLY A 249 7.33 -9.85 -8.13
N ILE A 250 6.20 -10.50 -7.79
CA ILE A 250 5.52 -10.32 -6.51
C ILE A 250 5.80 -11.49 -5.56
N ILE A 251 5.56 -12.73 -6.01
CA ILE A 251 5.73 -13.94 -5.19
C ILE A 251 6.74 -14.91 -5.82
N GLY A 252 7.75 -15.33 -5.06
CA GLY A 252 8.69 -16.36 -5.55
C GLY A 252 8.01 -17.73 -5.74
N THR A 253 7.29 -18.20 -4.73
CA THR A 253 6.42 -19.40 -4.83
C THR A 253 5.12 -19.18 -4.07
N SER A 254 3.99 -19.47 -4.71
CA SER A 254 2.66 -19.44 -4.12
C SER A 254 2.15 -20.87 -3.98
N SER A 255 1.71 -21.28 -2.78
CA SER A 255 1.28 -22.65 -2.51
C SER A 255 0.03 -22.68 -1.63
N ALA A 256 -1.12 -23.04 -2.19
CA ALA A 256 -2.42 -22.88 -1.55
C ALA A 256 -2.60 -21.46 -1.00
N ALA A 257 -2.32 -20.46 -1.83
CA ALA A 257 -2.36 -19.04 -1.45
C ALA A 257 -3.06 -18.20 -2.52
N PHE A 258 -3.31 -16.93 -2.19
CA PHE A 258 -4.04 -15.98 -3.03
C PHE A 258 -3.12 -14.80 -3.38
N LEU A 259 -3.11 -14.41 -4.67
CA LEU A 259 -2.56 -13.14 -5.13
C LEU A 259 -3.67 -12.38 -5.84
N GLU A 260 -3.96 -11.15 -5.39
CA GLU A 260 -5.11 -10.38 -5.86
C GLU A 260 -4.81 -8.88 -5.96
N GLY A 261 -5.12 -8.24 -7.09
CA GLY A 261 -4.93 -6.79 -7.17
C GLY A 261 -3.47 -6.37 -7.07
N CYS A 262 -2.53 -7.12 -7.65
CA CYS A 262 -1.10 -6.82 -7.50
C CYS A 262 -0.44 -6.46 -8.83
N PHE A 263 0.61 -5.65 -8.80
CA PHE A 263 1.37 -5.36 -10.01
C PHE A 263 2.88 -5.25 -9.81
N PHE A 264 3.63 -5.53 -10.87
CA PHE A 264 5.10 -5.54 -10.85
C PHE A 264 5.70 -4.69 -11.95
N LEU A 265 6.63 -3.82 -11.57
CA LEU A 265 7.30 -2.86 -12.47
C LEU A 265 8.79 -3.15 -12.68
N GLY A 266 9.42 -3.87 -11.74
CA GLY A 266 10.86 -4.05 -11.66
C GLY A 266 11.42 -5.00 -12.72
N SER A 267 12.40 -5.82 -12.35
CA SER A 267 12.97 -6.84 -13.26
C SER A 267 13.08 -8.18 -12.57
N VAL A 268 12.92 -9.28 -13.32
CA VAL A 268 13.07 -10.63 -12.77
C VAL A 268 14.14 -11.40 -13.53
N THR A 269 15.12 -11.94 -12.80
CA THR A 269 16.15 -12.85 -13.32
C THR A 269 16.18 -14.13 -12.49
N ALA A 270 16.18 -15.30 -13.13
CA ALA A 270 16.58 -16.55 -12.45
C ALA A 270 17.23 -17.59 -13.36
N ASP A 271 17.79 -18.66 -12.78
CA ASP A 271 18.38 -19.75 -13.57
C ASP A 271 17.37 -20.85 -13.94
N ASP A 272 16.17 -20.89 -13.33
CA ASP A 272 15.12 -21.90 -13.57
C ASP A 272 13.74 -21.28 -13.86
N ALA A 273 12.78 -21.36 -12.92
CA ALA A 273 11.42 -20.86 -13.11
C ALA A 273 11.31 -19.34 -12.89
N VAL A 274 10.85 -18.59 -13.89
CA VAL A 274 10.67 -17.14 -13.82
C VAL A 274 9.29 -16.71 -14.28
N GLY A 275 8.60 -15.93 -13.45
CA GLY A 275 7.33 -15.28 -13.80
C GLY A 275 7.33 -13.78 -13.49
N GLY A 276 6.68 -12.98 -14.33
CA GLY A 276 6.56 -11.53 -14.09
C GLY A 276 5.77 -11.18 -12.82
N LEU A 277 4.88 -12.06 -12.35
CA LEU A 277 4.14 -11.95 -11.09
C LEU A 277 4.54 -13.05 -10.10
N VAL A 278 4.50 -14.32 -10.53
CA VAL A 278 4.74 -15.48 -9.65
C VAL A 278 5.73 -16.45 -10.30
N GLY A 279 6.77 -16.85 -9.57
CA GLY A 279 7.75 -17.82 -10.07
C GLY A 279 7.14 -19.21 -10.25
N TYR A 280 6.56 -19.75 -9.17
CA TYR A 280 5.87 -21.05 -9.19
C TYR A 280 4.55 -21.00 -8.41
N ALA A 281 3.44 -21.37 -9.06
CA ALA A 281 2.12 -21.43 -8.45
C ALA A 281 1.63 -22.88 -8.26
N LEU A 282 1.33 -23.26 -7.01
CA LEU A 282 0.78 -24.57 -6.65
C LEU A 282 -0.56 -24.43 -5.96
N PHE A 283 -1.62 -25.04 -6.49
CA PHE A 283 -2.96 -25.02 -5.89
C PHE A 283 -3.42 -23.64 -5.42
N SER A 284 -3.00 -22.59 -6.14
CA SER A 284 -3.18 -21.19 -5.74
C SER A 284 -4.17 -20.50 -6.66
N THR A 285 -4.71 -19.38 -6.20
CA THR A 285 -5.52 -18.49 -7.04
C THR A 285 -4.74 -17.20 -7.27
N ILE A 286 -4.56 -16.82 -8.53
CA ILE A 286 -3.93 -15.54 -8.89
C ILE A 286 -4.93 -14.80 -9.76
N CYS A 287 -5.37 -13.63 -9.32
CA CYS A 287 -6.27 -12.81 -10.11
C CYS A 287 -6.00 -11.32 -10.05
N ASP A 288 -6.56 -10.61 -11.02
CA ASP A 288 -6.55 -9.15 -11.11
C ASP A 288 -5.13 -8.61 -10.90
N ALA A 289 -4.21 -8.94 -11.80
CA ALA A 289 -2.80 -8.61 -11.61
C ALA A 289 -2.07 -8.41 -12.91
N TYR A 290 -1.04 -7.56 -12.92
CA TYR A 290 -0.26 -7.34 -14.13
C TYR A 290 1.24 -7.10 -13.90
N SER A 291 2.05 -7.42 -14.90
CA SER A 291 3.48 -7.13 -14.90
C SER A 291 3.91 -6.46 -16.20
N ILE A 292 4.70 -5.39 -16.09
CA ILE A 292 5.37 -4.78 -17.25
C ILE A 292 6.88 -5.01 -17.21
N ALA A 293 7.34 -5.98 -16.42
CA ALA A 293 8.74 -6.17 -16.15
C ALA A 293 9.51 -6.90 -17.26
N PRO A 294 10.77 -6.52 -17.53
CA PRO A 294 11.71 -7.38 -18.23
C PRO A 294 11.99 -8.68 -17.46
N ILE A 295 12.02 -9.79 -18.21
CA ILE A 295 12.24 -11.14 -17.70
C ILE A 295 13.50 -11.72 -18.35
N LYS A 296 14.34 -12.36 -17.53
CA LYS A 296 15.49 -13.13 -17.99
C LYS A 296 15.56 -14.47 -17.26
N SER A 297 15.60 -15.57 -18.00
CA SER A 297 15.85 -16.89 -17.40
C SER A 297 16.97 -17.65 -18.10
N GLY A 298 17.69 -18.47 -17.33
CA GLY A 298 18.56 -19.54 -17.84
C GLY A 298 17.84 -20.89 -18.05
N GLY A 299 16.62 -21.04 -17.55
CA GLY A 299 15.83 -22.27 -17.55
C GLY A 299 14.75 -22.33 -18.63
N SER A 300 13.91 -23.37 -18.57
CA SER A 300 12.81 -23.58 -19.53
C SER A 300 11.46 -23.05 -19.05
N ASP A 301 11.28 -22.88 -17.74
CA ASP A 301 10.00 -22.52 -17.13
C ASP A 301 9.85 -21.00 -17.05
N VAL A 302 9.63 -20.36 -18.19
CA VAL A 302 9.58 -18.90 -18.33
C VAL A 302 8.18 -18.47 -18.76
N GLY A 303 7.51 -17.65 -17.94
CA GLY A 303 6.19 -17.12 -18.27
C GLY A 303 6.07 -15.63 -18.03
N GLY A 304 5.28 -14.96 -18.87
CA GLY A 304 5.05 -13.53 -18.77
C GLY A 304 4.43 -13.12 -17.44
N ALA A 305 3.41 -13.84 -16.97
CA ALA A 305 2.84 -13.66 -15.63
C ALA A 305 3.33 -14.71 -14.62
N VAL A 306 3.26 -16.00 -14.96
CA VAL A 306 3.62 -17.10 -14.04
C VAL A 306 4.61 -18.04 -14.71
N GLY A 307 5.72 -18.36 -14.02
CA GLY A 307 6.79 -19.20 -14.58
C GLY A 307 6.43 -20.68 -14.70
N SER A 308 5.98 -21.28 -13.59
CA SER A 308 5.56 -22.68 -13.53
C SER A 308 4.22 -22.82 -12.78
N VAL A 309 3.44 -23.84 -13.13
CA VAL A 309 2.05 -24.00 -12.66
C VAL A 309 1.74 -25.45 -12.30
N TYR A 310 1.12 -25.66 -11.15
CA TYR A 310 0.55 -26.95 -10.76
C TYR A 310 -0.78 -26.77 -10.04
N GLY A 311 -1.89 -27.18 -10.68
CA GLY A 311 -3.23 -27.17 -10.07
C GLY A 311 -3.73 -25.79 -9.62
N SER A 312 -3.21 -24.70 -10.18
CA SER A 312 -3.59 -23.32 -9.82
C SER A 312 -4.62 -22.74 -10.79
N GLU A 313 -5.36 -21.74 -10.32
CA GLU A 313 -6.41 -21.04 -11.05
C GLU A 313 -6.00 -19.59 -11.32
N PHE A 314 -6.31 -19.11 -12.52
CA PHE A 314 -5.93 -17.78 -12.99
C PHE A 314 -7.10 -17.03 -13.61
N GLU A 315 -7.26 -15.75 -13.29
CA GLU A 315 -8.27 -14.88 -13.90
C GLU A 315 -7.76 -13.45 -13.97
N SER A 316 -7.93 -12.75 -15.09
CA SER A 316 -7.46 -11.36 -15.26
C SER A 316 -6.00 -11.12 -14.84
N ILE A 317 -5.12 -12.02 -15.28
CA ILE A 317 -3.67 -11.87 -15.13
C ILE A 317 -3.01 -11.47 -16.45
N PHE A 318 -2.28 -10.37 -16.44
CA PHE A 318 -1.75 -9.73 -17.64
C PHE A 318 -0.25 -9.52 -17.57
N TYR A 319 0.39 -9.42 -18.73
CA TYR A 319 1.78 -9.02 -18.80
C TYR A 319 2.09 -8.32 -20.12
N SER A 320 3.16 -7.52 -20.15
CA SER A 320 3.67 -6.97 -21.41
C SER A 320 4.64 -7.94 -22.08
N TYR A 321 4.32 -8.41 -23.28
CA TYR A 321 5.26 -9.21 -24.07
C TYR A 321 6.39 -8.36 -24.68
N GLU A 322 6.20 -7.04 -24.78
CA GLU A 322 7.19 -6.10 -25.32
C GLU A 322 8.38 -5.95 -24.37
N THR A 323 8.13 -5.96 -23.05
CA THR A 323 9.19 -5.86 -22.04
C THR A 323 9.70 -7.22 -21.59
N SER A 324 8.80 -8.18 -21.35
CA SER A 324 9.20 -9.51 -20.87
C SER A 324 9.96 -10.33 -21.91
N GLY A 325 9.70 -10.09 -23.21
CA GLY A 325 10.25 -10.90 -24.29
C GLY A 325 9.66 -12.33 -24.35
N VAL A 326 8.57 -12.58 -23.64
CA VAL A 326 7.89 -13.88 -23.55
C VAL A 326 6.52 -13.80 -24.25
N ASP A 327 6.15 -14.83 -25.01
CA ASP A 327 4.85 -14.94 -25.66
C ASP A 327 4.12 -16.23 -25.23
N GLY A 328 2.93 -16.09 -24.62
CA GLY A 328 1.90 -17.14 -24.54
C GLY A 328 2.00 -18.26 -23.50
N VAL A 329 2.71 -18.14 -22.37
CA VAL A 329 2.97 -19.31 -21.48
C VAL A 329 2.05 -19.40 -20.25
N THR A 330 1.71 -18.28 -19.59
CA THR A 330 0.64 -18.18 -18.56
C THR A 330 0.29 -16.72 -18.36
N GLY A 331 -1.02 -16.42 -18.40
CA GLY A 331 -1.56 -15.06 -18.42
C GLY A 331 -1.75 -14.50 -19.84
N VAL A 332 -2.30 -13.29 -19.93
CA VAL A 332 -2.66 -12.67 -21.20
C VAL A 332 -1.67 -11.57 -21.55
N GLY A 333 -0.92 -11.78 -22.64
CA GLY A 333 0.01 -10.80 -23.19
C GLY A 333 -0.69 -9.57 -23.79
N ARG A 334 -0.14 -8.39 -23.55
CA ARG A 334 -0.59 -7.09 -24.09
C ARG A 334 0.59 -6.25 -24.55
N THR A 335 0.35 -5.27 -25.42
CA THR A 335 1.32 -4.19 -25.65
C THR A 335 1.33 -3.24 -24.45
N LEU A 336 2.42 -2.49 -24.27
CA LEU A 336 2.47 -1.42 -23.28
C LEU A 336 1.37 -0.37 -23.52
N ALA A 337 1.10 -0.04 -24.78
CA ALA A 337 0.06 0.93 -25.15
C ALA A 337 -1.35 0.44 -24.77
N ASP A 338 -1.67 -0.83 -25.00
CA ASP A 338 -2.96 -1.40 -24.61
C ASP A 338 -3.15 -1.36 -23.09
N MET A 339 -2.09 -1.62 -22.32
CA MET A 339 -2.11 -1.63 -20.86
C MET A 339 -2.32 -0.25 -20.24
N GLN A 340 -2.19 0.83 -21.01
CA GLN A 340 -2.47 2.21 -20.55
C GLN A 340 -3.89 2.68 -20.90
N THR A 341 -4.80 1.79 -21.32
CA THR A 341 -6.17 2.16 -21.70
C THR A 341 -7.17 1.96 -20.57
N THR A 342 -8.22 2.77 -20.52
CA THR A 342 -9.36 2.57 -19.59
C THR A 342 -10.07 1.23 -19.81
N SER A 343 -10.09 0.74 -21.06
CA SER A 343 -10.63 -0.59 -21.39
C SER A 343 -9.81 -1.70 -20.76
N PHE A 344 -8.48 -1.56 -20.70
CA PHE A 344 -7.62 -2.50 -20.01
C PHE A 344 -7.85 -2.49 -18.50
N VAL A 345 -7.99 -1.31 -17.87
CA VAL A 345 -8.34 -1.22 -16.43
C VAL A 345 -9.62 -2.01 -16.11
N LYS A 346 -10.63 -1.93 -16.99
CA LYS A 346 -11.87 -2.71 -16.83
C LYS A 346 -11.64 -4.21 -16.97
N GLU A 347 -10.81 -4.65 -17.91
CA GLU A 347 -10.47 -6.06 -18.08
C GLU A 347 -9.63 -6.60 -16.90
N LEU A 348 -8.73 -5.77 -16.37
CA LEU A 348 -7.87 -6.06 -15.23
C LEU A 348 -8.65 -6.26 -13.93
N ASN A 349 -9.72 -5.49 -13.72
CA ASN A 349 -10.66 -5.69 -12.62
C ASN A 349 -11.67 -6.82 -12.94
N GLY A 350 -11.17 -8.06 -13.07
CA GLY A 350 -11.98 -9.21 -13.48
C GLY A 350 -12.84 -9.77 -12.36
N LYS A 351 -12.19 -10.33 -11.33
CA LYS A 351 -12.90 -10.91 -10.17
C LYS A 351 -13.30 -9.83 -9.18
N LYS A 352 -12.37 -8.93 -8.90
CA LYS A 352 -12.49 -7.88 -7.92
C LYS A 352 -12.00 -6.57 -8.49
N VAL A 353 -12.35 -5.53 -7.76
CA VAL A 353 -12.26 -4.16 -8.21
C VAL A 353 -11.19 -3.46 -7.38
N TYR A 354 -9.97 -3.41 -7.91
CA TYR A 354 -8.78 -2.96 -7.20
C TYR A 354 -8.04 -1.82 -7.91
N PHE A 355 -8.06 -1.82 -9.24
CA PHE A 355 -7.34 -0.87 -10.07
C PHE A 355 -8.22 0.26 -10.54
N CYS A 356 -7.56 1.39 -10.74
CA CYS A 356 -8.11 2.57 -11.37
C CYS A 356 -7.16 3.06 -12.47
N PHE A 357 -7.70 3.90 -13.34
CA PHE A 357 -6.87 4.55 -14.34
C PHE A 357 -5.94 5.57 -13.66
N ASP A 358 -4.72 5.71 -14.17
CA ASP A 358 -3.72 6.62 -13.61
C ASP A 358 -3.94 8.05 -14.10
N TYR A 359 -4.92 8.73 -13.50
CA TYR A 359 -5.29 10.09 -13.86
C TYR A 359 -4.22 11.13 -13.51
N THR A 360 -3.29 10.79 -12.62
CA THR A 360 -2.28 11.70 -12.06
C THR A 360 -0.85 11.32 -12.44
N ASP A 361 -0.70 10.38 -13.39
CA ASP A 361 0.60 9.91 -13.92
C ASP A 361 1.57 9.39 -12.83
N ILE A 362 1.03 8.79 -11.76
CA ILE A 362 1.81 8.22 -10.64
C ILE A 362 2.58 6.97 -11.09
N ASN A 363 2.05 6.27 -12.10
CA ASN A 363 2.58 5.04 -12.65
C ASN A 363 2.68 5.13 -14.18
N ASN A 364 3.05 6.30 -14.70
CA ASN A 364 3.28 6.53 -16.13
C ASN A 364 2.09 6.10 -17.01
N GLY A 365 0.86 6.34 -16.56
CA GLY A 365 -0.37 5.99 -17.28
C GLY A 365 -0.79 4.51 -17.19
N TYR A 366 -0.01 3.65 -16.53
CA TYR A 366 -0.43 2.26 -16.25
C TYR A 366 -1.36 2.20 -15.03
N PRO A 367 -2.27 1.22 -14.94
CA PRO A 367 -3.27 1.17 -13.88
C PRO A 367 -2.65 1.24 -12.48
N VAL A 368 -3.22 2.06 -11.62
CA VAL A 368 -2.78 2.20 -10.22
C VAL A 368 -3.80 1.57 -9.29
N LEU A 369 -3.35 1.16 -8.12
CA LEU A 369 -4.27 0.70 -7.08
C LEU A 369 -4.98 1.92 -6.48
N ALA A 370 -6.25 1.76 -6.12
CA ALA A 370 -7.06 2.88 -5.63
C ALA A 370 -6.42 3.62 -4.44
N TRP A 371 -5.71 2.90 -3.56
CA TRP A 371 -5.03 3.50 -2.40
C TRP A 371 -3.79 4.32 -2.76
N MET A 372 -3.23 4.15 -3.97
CA MET A 372 -2.11 4.96 -4.45
C MET A 372 -2.56 6.38 -4.83
N LEU A 373 -3.84 6.57 -5.10
CA LEU A 373 -4.39 7.89 -5.36
C LEU A 373 -4.44 8.66 -4.04
N SER A 374 -3.72 9.78 -3.97
CA SER A 374 -3.83 10.73 -2.85
C SER A 374 -5.04 11.67 -2.99
N LEU A 375 -6.06 11.25 -3.75
CA LEU A 375 -7.21 12.09 -4.09
C LEU A 375 -8.44 11.68 -3.28
N ASP A 376 -9.13 12.69 -2.74
CA ASP A 376 -10.49 12.52 -2.27
C ASP A 376 -11.36 12.13 -3.47
N VAL A 377 -12.07 11.00 -3.36
CA VAL A 377 -13.08 10.59 -4.35
C VAL A 377 -14.41 11.19 -3.94
N TRP A 378 -15.14 11.75 -4.91
CA TRP A 378 -16.46 12.32 -4.62
C TRP A 378 -17.41 11.28 -4.03
N ALA A 379 -18.00 11.60 -2.87
CA ALA A 379 -18.96 10.74 -2.20
C ALA A 379 -20.43 11.16 -2.45
N GLY A 380 -20.67 12.03 -3.44
CA GLY A 380 -21.99 12.59 -3.74
C GLY A 380 -22.39 13.75 -2.83
N ASP A 381 -21.50 14.14 -1.91
CA ASP A 381 -21.67 15.24 -1.00
C ASP A 381 -21.34 16.59 -1.66
N ARG A 382 -21.69 17.68 -0.98
CA ARG A 382 -21.39 19.05 -1.42
C ARG A 382 -20.80 19.80 -0.25
N SER A 383 -19.64 20.42 -0.46
CA SER A 383 -18.97 21.25 0.55
C SER A 383 -18.71 22.65 0.01
N VAL A 384 -18.77 23.67 0.87
CA VAL A 384 -18.63 25.07 0.44
C VAL A 384 -17.15 25.38 0.21
N PRO A 385 -16.75 25.80 -1.01
CA PRO A 385 -15.36 26.15 -1.28
C PRO A 385 -14.94 27.43 -0.58
N GLN A 386 -13.64 27.55 -0.30
CA GLN A 386 -13.07 28.83 0.14
C GLN A 386 -13.15 29.88 -0.98
N GLN A 387 -13.12 31.15 -0.60
CA GLN A 387 -13.11 32.26 -1.55
C GLN A 387 -11.89 33.15 -1.38
N THR A 388 -11.40 33.68 -2.49
CA THR A 388 -10.47 34.81 -2.48
C THR A 388 -11.17 36.09 -2.00
N SER A 389 -10.39 37.12 -1.70
CA SER A 389 -10.94 38.46 -1.40
C SER A 389 -11.71 39.09 -2.57
N SER A 390 -11.52 38.60 -3.81
CA SER A 390 -12.26 39.02 -5.00
C SER A 390 -13.55 38.22 -5.22
N GLY A 391 -13.86 37.25 -4.35
CA GLY A 391 -15.05 36.40 -4.47
C GLY A 391 -14.91 35.23 -5.44
N THR A 392 -13.68 34.89 -5.87
CA THR A 392 -13.43 33.69 -6.69
C THR A 392 -13.41 32.46 -5.79
N TYR A 393 -14.21 31.44 -6.12
CA TYR A 393 -14.21 30.16 -5.42
C TYR A 393 -12.94 29.36 -5.77
N LEU A 394 -12.27 28.82 -4.76
CA LEU A 394 -11.12 27.94 -4.90
C LEU A 394 -11.60 26.50 -4.74
N ILE A 395 -11.45 25.69 -5.79
CA ILE A 395 -11.95 24.32 -5.85
C ILE A 395 -10.77 23.37 -5.69
N SER A 396 -10.64 22.80 -4.49
CA SER A 396 -9.61 21.85 -4.09
C SER A 396 -10.14 20.43 -3.92
N LYS A 397 -11.48 20.26 -3.91
CA LYS A 397 -12.15 18.97 -3.67
C LYS A 397 -13.27 18.70 -4.67
N PRO A 398 -13.55 17.43 -4.99
CA PRO A 398 -14.70 17.08 -5.84
C PRO A 398 -16.04 17.57 -5.30
N SER A 399 -16.25 17.52 -3.97
CA SER A 399 -17.49 18.00 -3.35
C SER A 399 -17.64 19.52 -3.40
N GLU A 400 -16.54 20.27 -3.51
CA GLU A 400 -16.55 21.73 -3.76
C GLU A 400 -16.95 22.04 -5.21
N LEU A 401 -16.48 21.22 -6.18
CA LEU A 401 -16.88 21.34 -7.57
C LEU A 401 -18.38 21.04 -7.75
N ALA A 402 -18.88 19.98 -7.10
CA ALA A 402 -20.29 19.63 -7.10
C ALA A 402 -21.17 20.71 -6.43
N TRP A 403 -20.68 21.34 -5.36
CA TRP A 403 -21.34 22.49 -4.75
C TRP A 403 -21.37 23.69 -5.70
N PHE A 404 -20.27 23.98 -6.39
CA PHE A 404 -20.19 25.09 -7.35
C PHE A 404 -21.16 24.91 -8.52
N ALA A 405 -21.26 23.70 -9.09
CA ALA A 405 -22.27 23.38 -10.10
C ALA A 405 -23.68 23.62 -9.57
N ALA A 406 -23.97 23.18 -8.34
CA ALA A 406 -25.26 23.39 -7.71
C ALA A 406 -25.60 24.88 -7.48
N LEU A 407 -24.59 25.72 -7.18
CA LEU A 407 -24.75 27.17 -7.06
C LEU A 407 -25.13 27.82 -8.40
N VAL A 408 -24.43 27.45 -9.49
CA VAL A 408 -24.74 27.97 -10.83
C VAL A 408 -26.14 27.56 -11.25
N ASN A 409 -26.51 26.30 -11.00
CA ASN A 409 -27.79 25.72 -11.37
C ASN A 409 -28.95 26.09 -10.42
N GLY A 410 -28.72 26.88 -9.36
CA GLY A 410 -29.78 27.26 -8.41
C GLY A 410 -30.39 26.11 -7.60
N SER A 411 -29.65 25.01 -7.41
CA SER A 411 -30.16 23.80 -6.72
C SER A 411 -29.72 23.70 -5.25
N LEU A 412 -29.09 24.74 -4.71
CA LEU A 412 -28.71 24.83 -3.30
C LEU A 412 -29.88 25.36 -2.46
N ASN A 413 -30.23 24.66 -1.39
CA ASN A 413 -31.32 25.06 -0.51
C ASN A 413 -30.99 26.38 0.23
N GLY A 414 -31.83 27.40 0.06
CA GLY A 414 -31.68 28.69 0.74
C GLY A 414 -30.56 29.59 0.20
N ILE A 415 -29.96 29.25 -0.95
CA ILE A 415 -28.92 30.04 -1.61
C ILE A 415 -29.41 30.38 -3.02
N GLU A 416 -29.42 31.67 -3.37
CA GLU A 416 -29.80 32.11 -4.71
C GLU A 416 -28.79 31.62 -5.76
N ALA A 417 -29.30 31.29 -6.95
CA ALA A 417 -28.46 30.90 -8.07
C ALA A 417 -27.46 31.99 -8.42
N ASN A 418 -26.20 31.62 -8.70
CA ASN A 418 -25.20 32.58 -9.15
C ASN A 418 -24.49 32.09 -10.42
N PRO A 419 -25.09 32.30 -11.60
CA PRO A 419 -24.48 31.90 -12.86
C PRO A 419 -23.23 32.72 -13.23
N ASN A 420 -22.98 33.84 -12.54
CA ASN A 420 -21.83 34.71 -12.76
C ASN A 420 -20.64 34.38 -11.83
N ALA A 421 -20.75 33.32 -11.02
CA ALA A 421 -19.72 32.94 -10.07
C ALA A 421 -18.40 32.57 -10.76
N ASN A 422 -17.27 33.07 -10.25
CA ASN A 422 -15.95 32.73 -10.75
C ASN A 422 -15.35 31.59 -9.93
N ALA A 423 -14.67 30.64 -10.57
CA ALA A 423 -13.98 29.55 -9.90
C ALA A 423 -12.56 29.35 -10.44
N THR A 424 -11.68 28.86 -9.58
CA THR A 424 -10.36 28.35 -9.96
C THR A 424 -10.13 27.02 -9.29
N VAL A 425 -9.79 25.99 -10.08
CA VAL A 425 -9.39 24.68 -9.56
C VAL A 425 -7.94 24.76 -9.10
N THR A 426 -7.66 24.20 -7.93
CA THR A 426 -6.35 24.28 -7.27
C THR A 426 -5.68 22.93 -7.06
N ASP A 427 -6.39 21.83 -7.29
CA ASP A 427 -5.92 20.46 -7.11
C ASP A 427 -6.62 19.53 -8.12
N ASP A 428 -6.04 18.36 -8.39
CA ASP A 428 -6.69 17.34 -9.22
C ASP A 428 -7.97 16.83 -8.54
N LEU A 429 -9.03 16.66 -9.32
CA LEU A 429 -10.36 16.30 -8.81
C LEU A 429 -10.78 14.96 -9.41
N LEU A 430 -11.08 13.98 -8.54
CA LEU A 430 -11.59 12.68 -8.95
C LEU A 430 -13.06 12.51 -8.57
N MET A 431 -13.93 12.59 -9.58
CA MET A 431 -15.38 12.50 -9.39
C MET A 431 -15.87 11.05 -9.28
N ASN A 432 -15.26 10.12 -10.02
CA ASN A 432 -15.51 8.68 -9.90
C ASN A 432 -14.22 7.92 -10.23
N ILE A 433 -13.98 6.81 -9.54
CA ILE A 433 -12.77 5.99 -9.73
C ILE A 433 -12.81 5.24 -11.07
N ASN A 434 -13.98 4.74 -11.47
CA ASN A 434 -14.15 4.01 -12.73
C ASN A 434 -15.56 4.19 -13.31
N VAL A 435 -15.68 5.05 -14.32
CA VAL A 435 -16.97 5.41 -14.93
C VAL A 435 -17.55 4.35 -15.88
N ASN A 436 -16.79 3.28 -16.16
CA ASN A 436 -17.20 2.22 -17.08
C ASN A 436 -17.60 0.92 -16.35
N ASP A 437 -17.71 0.98 -15.02
CA ASP A 437 -17.98 -0.15 -14.15
C ASP A 437 -18.90 0.25 -12.99
N ASP A 438 -20.18 -0.12 -13.12
CA ASP A 438 -21.25 0.24 -12.19
C ASP A 438 -21.04 -0.34 -10.77
N SER A 439 -20.13 -1.32 -10.60
CA SER A 439 -19.82 -1.92 -9.30
C SER A 439 -19.17 -0.96 -8.30
N PHE A 440 -18.63 0.17 -8.77
CA PHE A 440 -18.05 1.22 -7.91
C PHE A 440 -19.07 2.18 -7.29
N GLY A 441 -20.36 2.03 -7.57
CA GLY A 441 -21.37 2.97 -7.10
C GLY A 441 -21.19 4.34 -7.75
N ILE A 442 -21.15 4.36 -9.09
CA ILE A 442 -20.91 5.56 -9.90
C ILE A 442 -21.94 6.65 -9.55
N ILE A 443 -21.43 7.85 -9.31
CA ILE A 443 -22.23 9.03 -9.01
C ILE A 443 -22.36 9.87 -10.29
N GLU A 444 -23.62 10.12 -10.66
CA GLU A 444 -23.94 10.95 -11.82
C GLU A 444 -23.57 12.41 -11.57
N TRP A 445 -22.79 12.97 -12.49
CA TRP A 445 -22.39 14.36 -12.52
C TRP A 445 -23.52 15.25 -13.06
N THR A 446 -23.81 16.34 -12.36
CA THR A 446 -24.69 17.41 -12.87
C THR A 446 -23.83 18.52 -13.48
N PRO A 447 -23.93 18.78 -14.80
CA PRO A 447 -23.14 19.80 -15.48
C PRO A 447 -23.29 21.20 -14.88
N ILE A 448 -22.24 22.02 -14.95
CA ILE A 448 -22.31 23.45 -14.63
C ILE A 448 -23.08 24.16 -15.75
N GLY A 449 -24.21 24.77 -15.41
CA GLY A 449 -25.18 25.30 -16.37
C GLY A 449 -25.91 24.18 -17.09
N ILE A 450 -27.05 23.74 -16.56
CA ILE A 450 -27.79 22.57 -17.07
C ILE A 450 -28.64 22.85 -18.31
N ASP A 451 -29.05 24.11 -18.52
CA ASP A 451 -29.92 24.54 -19.62
C ASP A 451 -29.70 26.05 -19.92
N GLU A 452 -30.51 26.61 -20.82
CA GLU A 452 -30.44 28.02 -21.22
C GLU A 452 -30.76 28.99 -20.07
N ASP A 453 -31.70 28.63 -19.17
CA ASP A 453 -32.10 29.46 -18.03
C ASP A 453 -31.03 29.46 -16.91
N HIS A 454 -30.22 28.40 -16.85
CA HIS A 454 -29.12 28.22 -15.89
C HIS A 454 -27.73 28.43 -16.51
N GLY A 455 -27.65 28.98 -17.72
CA GLY A 455 -26.41 29.09 -18.48
C GLY A 455 -25.28 29.80 -17.73
N TYR A 456 -24.06 29.23 -17.78
CA TYR A 456 -22.91 29.77 -17.08
C TYR A 456 -22.38 31.07 -17.71
N ASN A 457 -22.16 32.10 -16.88
CA ASN A 457 -21.71 33.44 -17.28
C ASN A 457 -20.40 33.88 -16.61
N GLY A 458 -19.89 33.12 -15.64
CA GLY A 458 -18.67 33.43 -14.90
C GLY A 458 -17.38 33.05 -15.64
N THR A 459 -16.26 33.20 -14.92
CA THR A 459 -14.94 32.70 -15.35
C THR A 459 -14.57 31.45 -14.55
N PHE A 460 -14.35 30.34 -15.26
CA PHE A 460 -13.82 29.11 -14.71
C PHE A 460 -12.40 28.87 -15.22
N ASN A 461 -11.44 28.85 -14.30
CA ASN A 461 -10.05 28.53 -14.59
C ASN A 461 -9.72 27.15 -13.99
N GLY A 462 -9.54 26.12 -14.82
CA GLY A 462 -9.17 24.78 -14.36
C GLY A 462 -7.76 24.69 -13.77
N GLY A 463 -6.96 25.77 -13.83
CA GLY A 463 -5.64 25.83 -13.20
C GLY A 463 -4.59 24.90 -13.81
N GLY A 464 -4.93 24.14 -14.85
CA GLY A 464 -4.11 23.07 -15.42
C GLY A 464 -4.24 21.73 -14.69
N TYR A 465 -5.18 21.61 -13.74
CA TYR A 465 -5.44 20.39 -12.98
C TYR A 465 -6.45 19.49 -13.71
N ASN A 466 -6.35 18.19 -13.48
CA ASN A 466 -7.21 17.18 -14.07
C ASN A 466 -8.57 17.14 -13.34
N ILE A 467 -9.66 17.14 -14.09
CA ILE A 467 -10.99 16.82 -13.56
C ILE A 467 -11.43 15.48 -14.14
N ALA A 468 -11.16 14.42 -13.39
CA ALA A 468 -11.34 13.04 -13.83
C ALA A 468 -12.64 12.42 -13.32
N GLY A 469 -13.08 11.35 -14.00
CA GLY A 469 -14.19 10.52 -13.53
C GLY A 469 -15.58 11.15 -13.67
N LEU A 470 -15.76 12.15 -14.52
CA LEU A 470 -17.08 12.69 -14.82
C LEU A 470 -17.94 11.61 -15.50
N TYR A 471 -19.10 11.30 -14.93
CA TYR A 471 -20.07 10.37 -15.49
C TYR A 471 -21.40 11.06 -15.72
N THR A 472 -21.88 11.09 -16.96
CA THR A 472 -23.16 11.70 -17.33
C THR A 472 -24.03 10.70 -18.06
N THR A 473 -25.33 10.71 -17.80
CA THR A 473 -26.32 9.87 -18.49
C THR A 473 -27.30 10.72 -19.32
N SER A 474 -28.31 10.08 -19.91
CA SER A 474 -29.44 10.77 -20.54
C SER A 474 -30.33 11.54 -19.55
N ALA A 475 -30.11 11.40 -18.23
CA ALA A 475 -30.77 12.23 -17.21
C ALA A 475 -29.95 13.49 -16.84
N SER A 476 -28.69 13.56 -17.25
CA SER A 476 -27.81 14.70 -16.96
C SER A 476 -28.16 15.93 -17.78
N GLY A 477 -27.99 17.12 -17.20
CA GLY A 477 -28.30 18.39 -17.87
C GLY A 477 -29.78 18.50 -18.22
N ASP A 478 -30.08 19.04 -19.41
CA ASP A 478 -31.42 19.03 -19.99
C ASP A 478 -31.73 17.68 -20.66
N ASN A 479 -31.99 16.64 -19.87
CA ASN A 479 -32.34 15.30 -20.34
C ASN A 479 -31.34 14.74 -21.38
N GLY A 480 -30.05 14.89 -21.11
CA GLY A 480 -28.96 14.38 -21.95
C GLY A 480 -28.60 15.27 -23.14
N VAL A 481 -29.24 16.43 -23.31
CA VAL A 481 -28.95 17.36 -24.41
C VAL A 481 -27.71 18.22 -24.12
N ASN A 482 -27.63 18.77 -22.90
CA ASN A 482 -26.57 19.68 -22.47
C ASN A 482 -25.68 18.97 -21.44
N VAL A 483 -24.73 18.16 -21.91
CA VAL A 483 -23.86 17.31 -21.07
C VAL A 483 -22.38 17.66 -21.21
N GLY A 484 -21.64 17.44 -20.12
CA GLY A 484 -20.20 17.72 -20.00
C GLY A 484 -19.85 18.20 -18.60
N LEU A 485 -18.61 18.67 -18.40
CA LEU A 485 -18.29 19.46 -17.20
C LEU A 485 -19.20 20.69 -17.11
N PHE A 486 -19.42 21.34 -18.25
CA PHE A 486 -20.44 22.36 -18.46
C PHE A 486 -21.52 21.82 -19.40
N GLY A 487 -22.78 22.09 -19.11
CA GLY A 487 -23.89 21.74 -19.99
C GLY A 487 -24.18 22.86 -20.99
N TYR A 488 -24.26 24.08 -20.51
CA TYR A 488 -24.58 25.29 -21.26
C TYR A 488 -23.77 26.48 -20.73
N ILE A 489 -22.97 27.09 -21.61
CA ILE A 489 -22.22 28.32 -21.33
C ILE A 489 -22.87 29.44 -22.16
N ASN A 490 -23.29 30.51 -21.50
CA ASN A 490 -23.86 31.68 -22.17
C ASN A 490 -22.75 32.69 -22.50
N THR A 491 -22.41 33.58 -21.57
CA THR A 491 -21.30 34.55 -21.75
C THR A 491 -20.02 34.17 -21.00
N GLY A 492 -20.02 33.01 -20.33
CA GLY A 492 -18.93 32.56 -19.48
C GLY A 492 -17.65 32.19 -20.24
N THR A 493 -16.54 32.12 -19.50
CA THR A 493 -15.22 31.76 -20.04
C THR A 493 -14.66 30.57 -19.28
N VAL A 494 -14.21 29.54 -20.00
CA VAL A 494 -13.54 28.35 -19.44
C VAL A 494 -12.11 28.29 -19.99
N THR A 495 -11.13 28.15 -19.10
CA THR A 495 -9.70 28.13 -19.44
C THR A 495 -8.96 27.09 -18.63
N ASN A 496 -7.83 26.58 -19.14
CA ASN A 496 -6.89 25.68 -18.44
C ASN A 496 -7.54 24.46 -17.76
N THR A 497 -8.58 23.88 -18.37
CA THR A 497 -9.16 22.61 -17.93
C THR A 497 -8.51 21.46 -18.70
N VAL A 498 -8.06 20.43 -17.98
CA VAL A 498 -7.49 19.19 -18.54
C VAL A 498 -8.46 18.04 -18.36
#